data_AF-A0A7S1DV92-F1
#
_entry.id   AF-A0A7S1DV92-F1
#
_cell.length_a   1.000
_cell.length_b   1.000
_cell.length_c   1.000
_cell.angle_alpha   90.00
_cell.angle_beta   90.00
_cell.angle_gamma   90.00
#
_symmetry.space_group_name_H-M   'P 1'
#
loop_
_entity.id
_entity.type
_entity.pdbx_description
1 polymer ?
#
loop_
_entity_poly.entity_id
_entity_poly.type
_entity_poly.pdbx_seq_one_letter_code
_entity_poly.pdbx_strand_id
1 'polypeptide(L)'
;KKIKKKIFPNQTVFFSSRIQLFLEFFSKIKTQKPFFLKKKNFNKLNIIKIIKRKKLPFILILKWDNLFRFFFLKKNKNFGKLIKFKIFSKIINRLSFDFYSLKKFDLSLFFFWKNFFQRILEESGFLTIKITKISLNEIIFILNYI
;
A
#
# COMPACT_ATOMS: atom_id res chain seq x y z
N LYS A 1 -21.87 -4.24 8.48
CA LYS A 1 -21.49 -4.98 7.25
C LYS A 1 -20.28 -4.41 6.48
N LYS A 2 -19.95 -3.10 6.53
CA LYS A 2 -18.87 -2.47 5.72
C LYS A 2 -17.41 -2.76 6.17
N ILE A 3 -17.17 -3.14 7.43
CA ILE A 3 -15.79 -3.37 7.95
C ILE A 3 -15.27 -4.77 7.59
N LYS A 4 -16.12 -5.81 7.62
CA LYS A 4 -15.75 -7.21 7.31
C LYS A 4 -15.10 -7.37 5.91
N LYS A 5 -15.59 -6.64 4.90
CA LYS A 5 -15.08 -6.70 3.52
C LYS A 5 -13.75 -5.97 3.30
N LYS A 6 -13.29 -5.13 4.24
CA LYS A 6 -12.04 -4.36 4.08
C LYS A 6 -10.79 -5.14 4.47
N ILE A 7 -10.91 -6.11 5.39
CA ILE A 7 -9.74 -6.81 5.95
C ILE A 7 -9.46 -8.09 5.16
N PHE A 8 -10.51 -8.76 4.67
CA PHE A 8 -10.36 -9.92 3.79
C PHE A 8 -11.47 -9.90 2.74
N PRO A 9 -11.19 -9.42 1.52
CA PRO A 9 -12.02 -9.81 0.40
C PRO A 9 -11.78 -11.32 0.14
N ASN A 10 -12.83 -12.03 -0.29
CA ASN A 10 -12.75 -13.44 -0.64
C ASN A 10 -11.50 -13.69 -1.53
N GLN A 11 -10.82 -14.81 -1.32
CA GLN A 11 -9.50 -15.16 -1.89
C GLN A 11 -9.38 -15.13 -3.43
N THR A 12 -10.42 -14.75 -4.15
CA THR A 12 -10.45 -14.56 -5.61
C THR A 12 -10.58 -13.10 -6.04
N VAL A 13 -10.78 -12.16 -5.12
CA VAL A 13 -10.93 -10.74 -5.44
C VAL A 13 -10.00 -9.92 -4.55
N PHE A 14 -8.81 -9.61 -5.04
CA PHE A 14 -7.90 -8.66 -4.40
C PHE A 14 -8.56 -7.26 -4.36
N PHE A 15 -9.24 -6.96 -3.26
CA PHE A 15 -9.52 -5.60 -2.81
C PHE A 15 -8.63 -5.33 -1.62
N SER A 16 -7.36 -5.02 -1.89
CA SER A 16 -6.47 -4.53 -0.85
C SER A 16 -7.10 -3.26 -0.25
N SER A 17 -7.18 -3.20 1.07
CA SER A 17 -7.46 -1.95 1.78
C SER A 17 -6.17 -1.40 2.37
N ARG A 18 -6.10 -0.09 2.63
CA ARG A 18 -4.95 0.52 3.31
C ARG A 18 -4.58 -0.23 4.59
N ILE A 19 -5.59 -0.62 5.39
CA ILE A 19 -5.38 -1.33 6.65
C ILE A 19 -4.82 -2.73 6.39
N GLN A 20 -5.32 -3.41 5.36
CA GLN A 20 -4.83 -4.74 4.98
C GLN A 20 -3.35 -4.67 4.56
N LEU A 21 -2.97 -3.77 3.66
CA LEU A 21 -1.57 -3.62 3.22
C LEU A 21 -0.65 -3.21 4.36
N PHE A 22 -1.11 -2.29 5.22
CA PHE A 22 -0.37 -1.89 6.40
C PHE A 22 -0.14 -3.10 7.32
N LEU A 23 -1.18 -3.89 7.63
CA LEU A 23 -1.03 -5.09 8.46
C LEU A 23 -0.16 -6.16 7.79
N GLU A 24 -0.29 -6.39 6.49
CA GLU A 24 0.53 -7.36 5.74
C GLU A 24 2.01 -6.96 5.72
N PHE A 25 2.30 -5.65 5.72
CA PHE A 25 3.65 -5.12 5.77
C PHE A 25 4.32 -5.40 7.12
N PHE A 26 3.59 -5.22 8.23
CA PHE A 26 4.14 -5.44 9.59
C PHE A 26 4.03 -6.87 10.09
N SER A 27 3.15 -7.67 9.50
CA SER A 27 2.78 -8.95 10.08
C SER A 27 2.47 -10.01 9.04
N LYS A 28 2.65 -11.27 9.43
CA LYS A 28 2.04 -12.40 8.76
C LYS A 28 0.68 -12.60 9.39
N ILE A 29 -0.37 -12.37 8.61
CA ILE A 29 -1.75 -12.54 9.05
C ILE A 29 -2.15 -13.99 8.77
N LYS A 30 -2.55 -14.73 9.80
CA LYS A 30 -3.15 -16.06 9.67
C LYS A 30 -4.59 -16.00 10.15
N THR A 31 -5.54 -16.32 9.29
CA THR A 31 -6.96 -16.46 9.68
C THR A 31 -7.16 -17.86 10.25
N GLN A 32 -7.79 -17.94 11.42
CA GLN A 32 -8.32 -19.20 11.91
C GLN A 32 -9.76 -19.35 11.41
N LYS A 33 -10.18 -20.61 11.17
CA LYS A 33 -11.56 -20.91 10.77
C LYS A 33 -12.52 -20.26 11.78
N PRO A 34 -13.63 -19.65 11.30
CA PRO A 34 -14.57 -18.99 12.19
C PRO A 34 -15.09 -19.99 13.22
N PHE A 35 -14.98 -19.64 14.50
CA PHE A 35 -15.58 -20.43 15.57
C PHE A 35 -17.03 -19.98 15.74
N PHE A 36 -17.97 -20.92 15.66
CA PHE A 36 -19.36 -20.63 15.96
C PHE A 36 -19.54 -20.66 17.48
N LEU A 37 -19.63 -19.48 18.08
CA LEU A 37 -20.14 -19.36 19.46
C LEU A 37 -21.64 -19.67 19.43
N LYS A 38 -22.04 -20.78 20.07
CA LYS A 38 -23.42 -21.29 20.16
C LYS A 38 -24.42 -20.36 20.90
N LYS A 39 -24.13 -19.06 21.07
CA LYS A 39 -25.05 -18.09 21.69
C LYS A 39 -25.68 -17.18 20.63
N LYS A 40 -27.02 -17.18 20.63
CA LYS A 40 -27.97 -16.72 19.60
C LYS A 40 -27.78 -15.29 19.02
N ASN A 41 -26.87 -14.45 19.53
CA ASN A 41 -26.72 -13.05 19.11
C ASN A 41 -25.34 -12.65 18.56
N PHE A 42 -24.36 -13.56 18.47
CA PHE A 42 -23.04 -13.21 17.93
C PHE A 42 -22.95 -13.48 16.42
N ASN A 43 -22.90 -12.40 15.63
CA ASN A 43 -22.54 -12.46 14.21
C ASN A 43 -21.15 -13.10 14.06
N LYS A 44 -21.04 -14.19 13.27
CA LYS A 44 -19.78 -14.89 12.87
C LYS A 44 -18.51 -14.12 13.26
N LEU A 45 -17.83 -14.57 14.32
CA LEU A 45 -16.56 -14.00 14.79
C LEU A 45 -15.42 -14.67 14.05
N ASN A 46 -14.57 -13.86 13.41
CA ASN A 46 -13.36 -14.33 12.75
C ASN A 46 -12.18 -14.03 13.69
N ILE A 47 -11.47 -15.08 14.09
CA ILE A 47 -10.25 -14.93 14.88
C ILE A 47 -9.09 -14.73 13.90
N ILE A 48 -8.33 -13.65 14.10
CA ILE A 48 -7.18 -13.28 13.28
C ILE A 48 -5.93 -13.36 14.14
N LYS A 49 -4.99 -14.22 13.76
CA LYS A 49 -3.67 -14.28 14.39
C LYS A 49 -2.72 -13.37 13.61
N ILE A 50 -2.17 -12.37 14.30
CA ILE A 50 -1.22 -11.39 13.75
C ILE A 50 0.16 -11.74 14.29
N ILE A 51 1.07 -12.17 13.42
CA ILE A 51 2.45 -12.51 13.81
C ILE A 51 3.38 -11.43 13.28
N LYS A 52 4.05 -10.70 14.16
CA LYS A 52 4.94 -9.59 13.78
C LYS A 52 6.12 -10.08 12.93
N ARG A 53 6.46 -9.35 11.86
CA ARG A 53 7.71 -9.53 11.09
C ARG A 53 8.88 -8.82 11.81
N LYS A 54 10.15 -9.13 11.49
CA LYS A 54 11.34 -8.49 12.11
C LYS A 54 11.20 -6.95 12.15
N LYS A 55 11.73 -6.31 13.21
CA LYS A 55 11.56 -4.87 13.48
C LYS A 55 11.96 -4.01 12.27
N LEU A 56 10.99 -3.32 11.69
CA LEU A 56 11.22 -2.15 10.84
C LEU A 56 11.43 -0.91 11.73
N PRO A 57 12.37 -0.01 11.43
CA PRO A 57 12.56 1.22 12.20
C PRO A 57 11.35 2.15 12.07
N PHE A 58 11.02 2.86 13.15
CA PHE A 58 9.79 3.66 13.28
C PHE A 58 9.64 4.76 12.20
N ILE A 59 10.75 5.36 11.78
CA ILE A 59 10.78 6.39 10.72
C ILE A 59 10.30 5.83 9.37
N LEU A 60 10.65 4.58 9.06
CA LEU A 60 10.13 3.89 7.87
C LEU A 60 8.61 3.70 8.00
N ILE A 61 8.06 3.39 9.18
CA ILE A 61 6.61 3.13 9.37
C ILE A 61 5.75 4.31 8.93
N LEU A 62 6.07 5.52 9.39
CA LEU A 62 5.30 6.74 9.05
C LEU A 62 5.36 7.05 7.55
N LYS A 63 6.53 6.85 6.97
CA LYS A 63 6.77 6.96 5.53
C LYS A 63 5.90 6.00 4.72
N TRP A 64 5.84 4.74 5.14
CA TRP A 64 4.99 3.70 4.53
C TRP A 64 3.49 4.00 4.66
N ASP A 65 3.02 4.48 5.83
CA ASP A 65 1.61 4.86 5.98
C ASP A 65 1.23 6.04 5.06
N ASN A 66 2.10 7.04 4.92
CA ASN A 66 1.85 8.18 4.03
C ASN A 66 1.75 7.77 2.56
N LEU A 67 2.61 6.85 2.11
CA LEU A 67 2.54 6.28 0.77
C LEU A 67 1.25 5.48 0.56
N PHE A 68 0.89 4.59 1.49
CA PHE A 68 -0.36 3.85 1.41
C PHE A 68 -1.58 4.76 1.47
N ARG A 69 -1.58 5.82 2.30
CA ARG A 69 -2.64 6.84 2.30
C ARG A 69 -2.79 7.45 0.92
N PHE A 70 -1.69 7.85 0.30
CA PHE A 70 -1.72 8.45 -1.03
C PHE A 70 -2.29 7.50 -2.09
N PHE A 71 -1.87 6.24 -2.10
CA PHE A 71 -2.44 5.23 -3.00
C PHE A 71 -3.95 5.09 -2.81
N PHE A 72 -4.41 5.05 -1.56
CA PHE A 72 -5.82 4.84 -1.28
C PHE A 72 -6.71 6.09 -1.39
N LEU A 73 -6.14 7.31 -1.50
CA LEU A 73 -6.90 8.54 -1.79
C LEU A 73 -7.72 8.40 -3.09
N LYS A 74 -7.16 7.71 -4.09
CA LYS A 74 -7.83 7.46 -5.36
C LYS A 74 -7.82 5.97 -5.71
N LYS A 75 -8.14 5.11 -4.73
CA LYS A 75 -8.11 3.63 -4.84
C LYS A 75 -8.72 3.03 -6.12
N ASN A 76 -9.72 3.68 -6.72
CA ASN A 76 -10.39 3.19 -7.94
C ASN A 76 -9.68 3.60 -9.24
N LYS A 77 -8.64 4.45 -9.16
CA LYS A 77 -7.83 4.86 -10.31
C LYS A 77 -6.72 3.85 -10.58
N ASN A 78 -6.22 3.90 -11.81
CA ASN A 78 -5.04 3.14 -12.22
C ASN A 78 -3.79 3.74 -11.59
N PHE A 79 -2.78 2.92 -11.34
CA PHE A 79 -1.54 3.34 -10.70
C PHE A 79 -0.81 4.42 -11.52
N GLY A 80 -0.80 4.32 -12.86
CA GLY A 80 -0.22 5.37 -13.72
C GLY A 80 -0.90 6.74 -13.60
N LYS A 81 -2.17 6.82 -13.17
CA LYS A 81 -2.84 8.10 -12.91
C LYS A 81 -2.36 8.74 -11.60
N LEU A 82 -1.80 7.98 -10.67
CA LEU A 82 -1.29 8.50 -9.41
C LEU A 82 0.04 9.24 -9.58
N ILE A 83 0.90 8.79 -10.50
CA ILE A 83 2.21 9.41 -10.74
C ILE A 83 2.08 10.84 -11.25
N LYS A 84 1.00 11.14 -11.98
CA LYS A 84 0.75 12.47 -12.54
C LYS A 84 0.53 13.56 -11.48
N PHE A 85 0.29 13.19 -10.22
CA PHE A 85 0.09 14.17 -9.15
C PHE A 85 1.43 14.66 -8.59
N LYS A 86 1.63 15.98 -8.53
CA LYS A 86 2.80 16.61 -7.87
C LYS A 86 3.06 16.10 -6.44
N ILE A 87 1.99 15.76 -5.72
CA ILE A 87 2.06 15.21 -4.36
C ILE A 87 2.75 13.83 -4.34
N PHE A 88 2.54 12.99 -5.36
CA PHE A 88 3.20 11.69 -5.46
C PHE A 88 4.72 11.86 -5.49
N SER A 89 5.23 12.68 -6.41
CA SER A 89 6.66 12.93 -6.52
C SER A 89 7.23 13.60 -5.27
N LYS A 90 6.47 14.45 -4.57
CA LYS A 90 6.90 14.99 -3.27
C LYS A 90 7.02 13.92 -2.20
N ILE A 91 6.08 12.98 -2.13
CA ILE A 91 6.12 11.86 -1.20
C ILE A 91 7.31 10.97 -1.54
N ILE A 92 7.47 10.59 -2.80
CA ILE A 92 8.60 9.75 -3.21
C ILE A 92 9.93 10.44 -2.96
N ASN A 93 10.08 11.72 -3.30
CA ASN A 93 11.32 12.44 -3.03
C ASN A 93 11.63 12.44 -1.54
N ARG A 94 10.65 12.58 -0.65
CA ARG A 94 10.86 12.41 0.80
C ARG A 94 11.21 10.97 1.23
N LEU A 95 10.84 9.96 0.43
CA LEU A 95 11.21 8.57 0.69
C LEU A 95 12.66 8.29 0.26
N SER A 96 13.06 8.72 -0.94
CA SER A 96 14.40 8.52 -1.51
C SER A 96 15.46 9.48 -0.96
N PHE A 97 15.11 10.75 -0.70
CA PHE A 97 16.07 11.80 -0.33
C PHE A 97 16.25 12.05 1.17
N ASP A 98 15.82 11.16 2.08
CA ASP A 98 16.36 11.24 3.46
C ASP A 98 17.89 11.05 3.48
N PHE A 99 18.49 10.54 2.39
CA PHE A 99 19.93 10.38 2.22
C PHE A 99 20.67 11.55 1.55
N TYR A 100 19.97 12.49 0.91
CA TYR A 100 20.61 13.61 0.20
C TYR A 100 19.95 14.91 0.66
N SER A 101 20.75 15.75 1.33
CA SER A 101 20.36 16.98 2.04
C SER A 101 19.16 17.71 1.45
N LEU A 102 18.23 18.13 2.33
CA LEU A 102 17.09 19.05 2.18
C LEU A 102 17.24 20.13 1.07
N LYS A 103 17.24 19.74 -0.20
CA LYS A 103 17.19 20.66 -1.33
C LYS A 103 15.74 20.90 -1.74
N LYS A 104 15.45 22.15 -2.08
CA LYS A 104 14.12 22.63 -2.47
C LYS A 104 13.58 21.76 -3.62
N PHE A 105 12.30 21.41 -3.52
CA PHE A 105 11.63 20.60 -4.54
C PHE A 105 11.34 21.46 -5.77
N ASP A 106 12.18 21.34 -6.80
CA ASP A 106 12.00 22.06 -8.06
C ASP A 106 11.14 21.29 -9.08
N LEU A 107 10.59 22.02 -10.06
CA LEU A 107 9.79 21.45 -11.15
C LEU A 107 10.56 20.43 -11.99
N SER A 108 11.88 20.62 -12.16
CA SER A 108 12.77 19.71 -12.87
C SER A 108 12.78 18.31 -12.22
N LEU A 109 12.92 18.25 -10.90
CA LEU A 109 12.84 17.02 -10.10
C LEU A 109 11.46 16.36 -10.22
N PHE A 110 10.39 17.14 -10.25
CA PHE A 110 9.05 16.60 -10.47
C PHE A 110 8.95 15.86 -11.82
N PHE A 111 9.41 16.48 -12.91
CA PHE A 111 9.38 15.87 -14.24
C PHE A 111 10.28 14.63 -14.34
N PHE A 112 11.48 14.71 -13.76
CA PHE A 112 12.39 13.57 -13.69
C PHE A 112 11.73 12.38 -13.00
N TRP A 113 11.26 12.56 -11.77
CA TRP A 113 10.64 11.48 -11.00
C TRP A 113 9.35 10.98 -11.66
N LYS A 114 8.53 11.87 -12.21
CA LYS A 114 7.32 11.48 -12.94
C LYS A 114 7.67 10.55 -14.11
N ASN A 115 8.66 10.90 -14.92
CA ASN A 115 9.05 10.11 -16.09
C ASN A 115 9.72 8.79 -15.67
N PHE A 116 10.57 8.83 -14.64
CA PHE A 116 11.21 7.64 -14.09
C PHE A 116 10.18 6.63 -13.57
N PHE A 117 9.23 7.07 -12.74
CA PHE A 117 8.15 6.20 -12.26
C PHE A 117 7.25 5.70 -13.36
N GLN A 118 6.95 6.56 -14.33
CA GLN A 118 6.12 6.16 -15.45
C GLN A 118 6.77 5.00 -16.22
N ARG A 119 8.08 5.08 -16.50
CA ARG A 119 8.84 3.98 -17.12
C ARG A 119 8.83 2.71 -16.29
N ILE A 120 9.12 2.79 -14.98
CA ILE A 120 9.08 1.62 -14.08
C ILE A 120 7.72 0.92 -14.17
N LEU A 121 6.62 1.67 -14.14
CA LEU A 121 5.28 1.07 -14.23
C LEU A 121 4.93 0.51 -15.61
N GLU A 122 5.48 1.09 -16.68
CA GLU A 122 5.30 0.59 -18.03
C GLU A 122 6.05 -0.73 -18.20
N GLU A 123 7.31 -0.78 -17.80
CA GLU A 123 8.16 -1.98 -17.84
C GLU A 123 7.65 -3.10 -16.93
N SER A 124 7.12 -2.74 -15.76
CA SER A 124 6.56 -3.72 -14.82
C SER A 124 5.10 -4.10 -15.11
N GLY A 125 4.47 -3.54 -16.15
CA GLY A 125 3.06 -3.80 -16.50
C GLY A 125 2.03 -3.27 -15.49
N PHE A 126 2.42 -2.40 -14.55
CA PHE A 126 1.55 -1.91 -13.48
C PHE A 126 0.81 -0.61 -13.80
N LEU A 127 1.12 0.04 -14.93
CA LEU A 127 0.53 1.32 -15.33
C LEU A 127 -1.02 1.30 -15.34
N THR A 128 -1.62 0.22 -15.85
CA THR A 128 -3.07 0.07 -16.04
C THR A 128 -3.78 -0.57 -14.84
N ILE A 129 -3.03 -1.13 -13.89
CA ILE A 129 -3.61 -1.83 -12.74
C ILE A 129 -4.29 -0.84 -11.79
N LYS A 130 -5.49 -1.19 -11.33
CA LYS A 130 -6.19 -0.44 -10.28
C LYS A 130 -5.50 -0.66 -8.95
N ILE A 131 -5.33 0.39 -8.16
CA ILE A 131 -4.62 0.33 -6.86
C ILE A 131 -5.17 -0.75 -5.93
N THR A 132 -6.50 -0.94 -5.91
CA THR A 132 -7.12 -1.99 -5.08
C THR A 132 -6.69 -3.41 -5.44
N LYS A 133 -6.17 -3.64 -6.65
CA LYS A 133 -5.73 -4.94 -7.13
C LYS A 133 -4.24 -5.18 -6.89
N ILE A 134 -3.49 -4.16 -6.49
CA ILE A 134 -2.05 -4.28 -6.24
C ILE A 134 -1.84 -4.94 -4.88
N SER A 135 -1.02 -5.97 -4.88
CA SER A 135 -0.54 -6.71 -3.71
C SER A 135 0.64 -5.99 -3.04
N LEU A 136 0.89 -6.32 -1.78
CA LEU A 136 2.02 -5.74 -1.06
C LEU A 136 3.36 -6.02 -1.75
N ASN A 137 3.55 -7.22 -2.31
CA ASN A 137 4.80 -7.62 -2.96
C ASN A 137 5.07 -6.77 -4.21
N GLU A 138 4.03 -6.47 -5.00
CA GLU A 138 4.14 -5.59 -6.17
C GLU A 138 4.47 -4.15 -5.75
N ILE A 139 3.88 -3.67 -4.64
CA ILE A 139 4.25 -2.35 -4.09
C ILE A 139 5.73 -2.35 -3.65
N ILE A 140 6.18 -3.37 -2.92
CA ILE A 140 7.58 -3.49 -2.50
C ILE A 140 8.51 -3.55 -3.71
N PHE A 141 8.14 -4.30 -4.75
CA PHE A 141 8.90 -4.38 -5.99
C PHE A 141 9.08 -3.00 -6.63
N ILE A 142 8.00 -2.23 -6.84
CA ILE A 142 8.06 -0.87 -7.39
C ILE A 142 8.96 0.04 -6.55
N LEU A 143 8.89 -0.10 -5.22
CA LEU A 143 9.64 0.74 -4.30
C LEU A 143 11.12 0.37 -4.20
N ASN A 144 11.52 -0.87 -4.50
CA ASN A 144 12.93 -1.25 -4.56
C ASN A 144 13.69 -0.60 -5.73
N TYR A 145 12.98 -0.02 -6.71
CA TYR A 145 13.58 0.78 -7.79
C TYR A 145 13.82 2.25 -7.41
N ILE A 146 13.47 2.66 -6.19
CA ILE A 146 13.49 4.05 -5.69
C ILE A 146 14.62 4.23 -4.68
#